data_AF-A0A5J4V8Y1-F1
#
_entry.id   AF-A0A5J4V8Y1-F1
#
_cell.length_a   1.000
_cell.length_b   1.000
_cell.length_c   1.000
_cell.angle_alpha   90.00
_cell.angle_beta   90.00
_cell.angle_gamma   90.00
#
_symmetry.space_group_name_H-M   'P 1'
#
loop_
_entity.id
_entity.type
_entity.pdbx_description
1 polymer ?
#
loop_
_entity_poly.entity_id
_entity_poly.type
_entity_poly.pdbx_seq_one_letter_code
_entity_poly.pdbx_strand_id
1 'polypeptide(L)'
;MADYIAYARTKCFPKITREAADQFEKEYLDLREQGRNKHVVMATLRQLESMMRVATALARMRLSELVEREDAARAGELLQRSLLRAATDPTTGIIDLGMLETGAPSLVPHLRREDSQLGEET
;
A
#
# COMPACT_ATOMS: atom_id res chain seq x y z
N MET A 1 14.84 -26.37 0.26
CA MET A 1 14.05 -25.10 0.22
C MET A 1 14.88 -23.93 -0.29
N ALA A 2 16.13 -23.76 0.17
CA ALA A 2 17.06 -22.77 -0.40
C ALA A 2 17.25 -22.94 -1.92
N ASP A 3 17.36 -24.18 -2.41
CA ASP A 3 17.53 -24.46 -3.84
C ASP A 3 16.35 -24.00 -4.70
N TYR A 4 15.12 -24.15 -4.19
CA TYR A 4 13.90 -23.68 -4.88
C TYR A 4 13.90 -22.15 -5.02
N ILE A 5 14.25 -21.45 -3.93
CA ILE A 5 14.33 -19.99 -3.92
C ILE A 5 15.44 -19.50 -4.85
N ALA A 6 16.60 -20.16 -4.84
CA ALA A 6 17.72 -19.83 -5.72
C ALA A 6 17.35 -20.06 -7.19
N TYR A 7 16.67 -21.16 -7.50
CA TYR A 7 16.18 -21.45 -8.84
C TYR A 7 15.18 -20.40 -9.32
N ALA A 8 14.14 -20.11 -8.53
CA ALA A 8 13.13 -19.11 -8.85
C ALA A 8 13.73 -17.71 -9.09
N ARG A 9 14.74 -17.31 -8.30
CA ARG A 9 15.39 -15.99 -8.45
C ARG A 9 16.26 -15.87 -9.69
N THR A 10 16.86 -16.97 -10.16
CA THR A 10 17.84 -16.95 -11.26
C THR A 10 17.24 -17.33 -12.61
N LYS A 11 16.14 -18.10 -12.62
CA LYS A 11 15.55 -18.65 -13.84
C LYS A 11 14.16 -18.10 -14.16
N CYS A 12 13.45 -17.51 -13.20
CA CYS A 12 12.09 -17.05 -13.40
C CYS A 12 11.99 -15.52 -13.39
N PHE A 13 11.66 -14.96 -14.56
CA PHE A 13 11.47 -13.53 -14.79
C PHE A 13 10.08 -13.27 -15.37
N PRO A 14 9.03 -13.26 -14.52
CA PRO A 14 7.66 -13.16 -14.98
C PRO A 14 7.40 -11.86 -15.75
N LYS A 15 6.65 -11.95 -16.84
CA LYS A 15 6.19 -10.78 -17.62
C LYS A 15 4.72 -10.49 -17.32
N ILE A 16 4.38 -9.21 -17.25
CA ILE A 16 3.00 -8.79 -17.00
C ILE A 16 2.16 -9.05 -18.25
N THR A 17 1.08 -9.81 -18.09
CA THR A 17 0.09 -10.03 -19.15
C THR A 17 -0.85 -8.83 -19.26
N ARG A 18 -1.54 -8.71 -20.40
CA ARG A 18 -2.53 -7.64 -20.59
C ARG A 18 -3.65 -7.71 -19.56
N GLU A 19 -4.12 -8.92 -19.26
CA GLU A 19 -5.18 -9.17 -18.28
C GLU A 19 -4.79 -8.73 -16.86
N ALA A 20 -3.52 -8.96 -16.47
CA ALA A 20 -2.99 -8.46 -15.22
C ALA A 20 -2.86 -6.92 -15.22
N ALA A 21 -2.45 -6.32 -16.34
CA ALA A 21 -2.37 -4.87 -16.49
C ALA A 21 -3.75 -4.19 -16.34
N ASP A 22 -4.77 -4.73 -17.01
CA ASP A 22 -6.15 -4.25 -16.90
C ASP A 22 -6.68 -4.36 -15.45
N GLN A 23 -6.29 -5.43 -14.74
CA GLN A 23 -6.63 -5.62 -13.33
C GLN A 23 -5.93 -4.61 -12.41
N PHE A 24 -4.65 -4.30 -12.64
CA PHE A 24 -3.94 -3.26 -11.87
C PHE A 24 -4.53 -1.87 -12.08
N GLU A 25 -4.92 -1.55 -13.31
CA GLU A 25 -5.58 -0.28 -13.62
C GLU A 25 -6.90 -0.17 -12.85
N LYS A 26 -7.71 -1.23 -12.89
CA LYS A 26 -8.97 -1.29 -12.13
C LYS A 26 -8.75 -1.07 -10.63
N GLU A 27 -7.82 -1.81 -10.02
CA GLU A 27 -7.56 -1.68 -8.58
C GLU A 27 -7.02 -0.30 -8.19
N TYR A 28 -6.17 0.28 -9.04
CA TYR A 28 -5.68 1.64 -8.84
C TYR A 28 -6.82 2.67 -8.87
N LEU A 29 -7.75 2.55 -9.81
CA LEU A 29 -8.92 3.43 -9.91
C LEU A 29 -9.86 3.26 -8.71
N ASP A 30 -10.11 2.01 -8.30
CA ASP A 30 -10.93 1.70 -7.12
C ASP A 30 -10.34 2.31 -5.84
N LEU A 31 -9.02 2.16 -5.62
CA LEU A 31 -8.31 2.81 -4.51
C LEU A 31 -8.41 4.34 -4.58
N ARG A 32 -8.31 4.92 -5.78
CA ARG A 32 -8.39 6.37 -5.97
C ARG A 32 -9.78 6.92 -5.68
N GLU A 33 -10.83 6.17 -6.01
CA GLU A 33 -12.20 6.54 -5.69
C GLU A 33 -12.47 6.47 -4.18
N GLN A 34 -12.00 5.41 -3.52
CA GLN A 34 -12.12 5.26 -2.07
C GLN A 34 -11.41 6.39 -1.29
N GLY A 35 -10.26 6.87 -1.79
CA GLY A 35 -9.54 8.00 -1.19
C GLY A 35 -10.30 9.33 -1.24
N ARG A 36 -11.08 9.57 -2.31
CA ARG A 36 -11.86 10.82 -2.46
C ARG A 36 -12.92 11.00 -1.38
N ASN A 37 -13.55 9.91 -0.94
CA ASN A 37 -14.65 9.95 0.03
C ASN A 37 -14.19 10.09 1.49
N LYS A 38 -12.90 9.84 1.80
CA LYS A 38 -12.41 9.79 3.18
C LYS A 38 -11.42 10.91 3.54
N HIS A 39 -11.13 11.87 2.65
CA HIS A 39 -10.01 12.82 2.80
C HIS A 39 -8.67 12.11 3.08
N VAL A 40 -8.53 10.88 2.56
CA VAL A 40 -7.33 10.06 2.71
C VAL A 40 -6.63 10.01 1.36
N VAL A 41 -5.36 10.43 1.31
CA VAL A 41 -4.53 10.29 0.11
C VAL A 41 -4.26 8.79 -0.09
N MET A 42 -4.98 8.17 -1.03
CA MET A 42 -5.11 6.70 -1.06
C MET A 42 -4.65 6.01 -2.35
N ALA A 43 -4.16 6.76 -3.35
CA ALA A 43 -3.73 6.19 -4.63
C ALA A 43 -2.50 6.91 -5.19
N THR A 44 -1.32 6.54 -4.69
CA THR A 44 -0.03 7.03 -5.20
C THR A 44 0.55 6.05 -6.21
N LEU A 45 1.31 6.55 -7.20
CA LEU A 45 2.01 5.71 -8.19
C LEU A 45 2.89 4.63 -7.52
N ARG A 46 3.43 4.95 -6.34
CA ARG A 46 4.19 4.02 -5.49
C ARG A 46 3.38 2.79 -5.10
N GLN A 47 2.09 2.94 -4.81
CA GLN A 47 1.22 1.82 -4.44
C GLN A 47 1.00 0.90 -5.64
N LEU A 48 0.79 1.46 -6.83
CA LEU A 48 0.72 0.68 -8.08
C LEU A 48 2.01 -0.10 -8.33
N GLU A 49 3.17 0.54 -8.22
CA GLU A 49 4.46 -0.16 -8.32
C GLU A 49 4.62 -1.27 -7.27
N SER A 50 4.14 -1.02 -6.05
CA SER A 50 4.21 -2.00 -4.97
C SER A 50 3.34 -3.23 -5.28
N MET A 51 2.12 -3.02 -5.79
CA MET A 51 1.25 -4.12 -6.24
C MET A 51 1.91 -4.93 -7.38
N MET A 52 2.47 -4.26 -8.38
CA MET A 52 3.18 -4.94 -9.48
C MET A 52 4.36 -5.79 -8.98
N ARG A 53 5.13 -5.28 -8.00
CA ARG A 53 6.23 -6.05 -7.39
C ARG A 53 5.73 -7.28 -6.64
N VAL A 54 4.64 -7.15 -5.87
CA VAL A 54 4.02 -8.27 -5.14
C VAL A 54 3.50 -9.32 -6.11
N ALA A 55 2.75 -8.94 -7.13
CA ALA A 55 2.23 -9.86 -8.14
C ALA A 55 3.36 -10.60 -8.89
N THR A 56 4.43 -9.89 -9.25
CA THR A 56 5.62 -10.51 -9.86
C THR A 56 6.29 -11.51 -8.92
N ALA A 57 6.31 -11.23 -7.62
CA ALA A 57 6.84 -12.17 -6.63
C ALA A 57 5.95 -13.42 -6.50
N LEU A 58 4.61 -13.27 -6.55
CA LEU A 58 3.66 -14.39 -6.54
C LEU A 58 3.84 -15.30 -7.75
N ALA A 59 3.90 -14.73 -8.96
CA ALA A 59 4.18 -15.48 -10.19
C ALA A 59 5.53 -16.22 -10.11
N ARG A 60 6.57 -15.54 -9.59
CA ARG A 60 7.89 -16.14 -9.39
C ARG A 60 7.88 -17.28 -8.38
N MET A 61 7.10 -17.19 -7.30
CA MET A 61 6.95 -18.26 -6.31
C MET A 61 6.31 -19.52 -6.91
N ARG A 62 5.45 -19.37 -7.92
CA ARG A 62 4.82 -20.46 -8.68
C ARG A 62 5.69 -20.95 -9.86
N LEU A 63 6.87 -20.35 -10.06
CA LEU A 63 7.73 -20.57 -11.24
C LEU A 63 7.02 -20.25 -12.57
N SER A 64 6.03 -19.35 -12.54
CA SER A 64 5.33 -18.89 -13.74
C SER A 64 6.15 -17.84 -14.50
N GLU A 65 6.23 -17.96 -15.81
CA GLU A 65 6.85 -16.93 -16.67
C GLU A 65 5.92 -15.73 -16.93
N LEU A 66 4.67 -15.79 -16.48
CA LEU A 66 3.66 -14.78 -16.72
C LEU A 66 3.00 -14.39 -15.39
N VAL A 67 2.77 -13.08 -15.22
CA VAL A 67 1.91 -12.55 -14.16
C VAL A 67 0.49 -12.61 -14.69
N GLU A 68 -0.32 -13.43 -14.03
CA GLU A 68 -1.72 -13.65 -14.41
C GLU A 68 -2.64 -12.69 -13.65
N ARG A 69 -3.90 -12.63 -14.08
CA ARG A 69 -4.89 -11.77 -13.44
C ARG A 69 -5.09 -12.10 -11.95
N GLU A 70 -5.00 -13.37 -11.57
CA GLU A 70 -5.12 -13.77 -10.17
C GLU A 70 -4.01 -13.20 -9.29
N ASP A 71 -2.78 -13.11 -9.82
CA ASP A 71 -1.64 -12.54 -9.08
C ASP A 71 -1.84 -11.04 -8.83
N ALA A 72 -2.38 -10.32 -9.82
CA ALA A 72 -2.76 -8.92 -9.69
C ALA A 72 -3.87 -8.73 -8.65
N ALA A 73 -4.95 -9.50 -8.77
CA ALA A 73 -6.08 -9.50 -7.82
C ALA A 73 -5.63 -9.73 -6.37
N ARG A 74 -4.71 -10.70 -6.19
CA ARG A 74 -4.17 -11.03 -4.88
C ARG A 74 -3.27 -9.92 -4.32
N ALA A 75 -2.49 -9.26 -5.17
CA ALA A 75 -1.65 -8.13 -4.76
C ALA A 75 -2.49 -6.94 -4.28
N GLY A 76 -3.58 -6.62 -4.97
CA GLY A 76 -4.53 -5.58 -4.54
C GLY A 76 -5.18 -5.86 -3.21
N GLU A 77 -5.66 -7.09 -3.03
CA GLU A 77 -6.24 -7.53 -1.76
C GLU A 77 -5.23 -7.41 -0.60
N LEU A 78 -3.98 -7.82 -0.82
CA LEU A 78 -2.91 -7.68 0.17
C LEU A 78 -2.61 -6.22 0.51
N LEU A 79 -2.58 -5.34 -0.51
CA LEU A 79 -2.37 -3.91 -0.29
C LEU A 79 -3.51 -3.33 0.53
N GLN A 80 -4.77 -3.58 0.15
CA GLN A 80 -5.94 -3.08 0.88
C GLN A 80 -5.96 -3.55 2.33
N ARG A 81 -5.71 -4.84 2.59
CA ARG A 81 -5.61 -5.38 3.96
C ARG A 81 -4.49 -4.74 4.76
N SER A 82 -3.34 -4.49 4.12
CA SER A 82 -2.19 -3.83 4.75
C SER A 82 -2.51 -2.37 5.10
N LEU A 83 -3.13 -1.64 4.18
CA LEU A 83 -3.56 -0.26 4.40
C LEU A 83 -4.62 -0.17 5.51
N LEU A 84 -5.60 -1.07 5.53
CA LEU A 84 -6.60 -1.12 6.60
C LEU A 84 -5.95 -1.36 7.98
N ARG A 85 -5.05 -2.35 8.05
CA ARG A 85 -4.34 -2.65 9.30
C ARG A 85 -3.47 -1.50 9.76
N ALA A 86 -2.78 -0.85 8.83
CA ALA A 86 -1.88 0.23 9.13
C ALA A 86 -2.63 1.52 9.51
N ALA A 87 -3.80 1.75 8.92
CA ALA A 87 -4.62 2.91 9.25
C ALA A 87 -5.39 2.76 10.57
N THR A 88 -5.54 1.54 11.10
CA THR A 88 -6.21 1.33 12.38
C THR A 88 -5.24 1.68 13.52
N ASP A 89 -5.34 2.89 14.09
CA ASP A 89 -4.64 3.24 15.33
C ASP A 89 -5.14 2.33 16.47
N PRO A 90 -4.25 1.54 17.13
CA PRO A 90 -4.63 0.64 18.21
C PRO A 90 -5.27 1.33 19.43
N THR A 91 -5.15 2.65 19.54
CA THR A 91 -5.61 3.45 20.68
C THR A 91 -6.93 4.17 20.41
N THR A 92 -7.15 4.63 19.17
CA THR A 92 -8.30 5.48 18.82
C THR A 92 -9.26 4.84 17.81
N GLY A 93 -8.83 3.82 17.05
CA GLY A 93 -9.64 3.18 16.00
C GLY A 93 -9.92 4.08 14.79
N ILE A 94 -9.30 5.26 14.72
CA ILE A 94 -9.49 6.24 13.64
C ILE A 94 -8.48 5.96 12.53
N ILE A 95 -8.97 5.97 11.28
CA ILE A 95 -8.21 5.72 10.06
C ILE A 95 -7.43 6.98 9.66
N ASP A 96 -6.13 7.09 9.98
CA ASP A 96 -5.29 8.23 9.56
C ASP A 96 -4.06 7.78 8.74
N LEU A 97 -4.28 7.56 7.44
CA LEU A 97 -3.24 7.07 6.51
C LEU A 97 -2.15 8.11 6.21
N GLY A 98 -2.36 9.39 6.56
CA GLY A 98 -1.34 10.44 6.43
C GLY A 98 -0.11 10.19 7.30
N MET A 99 -0.31 9.51 8.45
CA MET A 99 0.76 9.06 9.34
C MET A 99 1.67 8.03 8.68
N LEU A 100 1.15 7.19 7.77
CA LEU A 100 1.94 6.16 7.08
C LEU A 100 2.83 6.69 5.97
N GLU A 101 2.36 7.70 5.22
CA GLU A 101 3.14 8.26 4.13
C GLU A 101 4.16 9.31 4.62
N THR A 102 3.84 10.03 5.70
CA THR A 102 4.63 11.21 6.13
C THR A 102 5.33 11.01 7.49
N GLY A 103 4.92 10.01 8.28
CA GLY A 103 5.41 9.83 9.66
C GLY A 103 4.85 10.84 10.67
N ALA A 104 3.89 11.69 10.26
CA ALA A 104 3.25 12.70 11.11
C ALA A 104 1.72 12.64 10.94
N PRO A 105 0.94 12.80 12.03
CA PRO A 105 -0.52 12.83 11.95
C PRO A 105 -0.99 14.03 11.11
N SER A 106 -1.96 13.81 10.22
CA SER A 106 -2.53 14.89 9.40
C SER A 106 -3.41 15.83 10.25
N LEU A 107 -3.87 15.34 11.40
CA LEU A 107 -4.80 15.99 12.31
C LEU A 107 -4.14 16.73 13.50
N VAL A 108 -3.08 17.52 13.31
CA VAL A 108 -2.69 18.50 14.35
C VAL A 108 -2.13 19.83 13.80
N PRO A 109 -3.01 20.80 13.47
CA PRO A 109 -2.60 22.22 13.46
C PRO A 109 -2.93 22.99 14.74
N HIS A 110 -3.70 22.44 15.69
CA HIS A 110 -4.33 23.24 16.77
C HIS A 110 -3.75 23.04 18.17
N LEU A 111 -3.09 21.93 18.47
CA LEU A 111 -2.59 21.64 19.83
C LEU A 111 -1.15 22.11 20.11
N ARG A 112 -0.60 23.04 19.32
CA ARG A 112 0.73 23.63 19.57
C ARG A 112 0.71 25.07 20.05
N ARG A 113 -0.48 25.67 20.23
CA ARG A 113 -0.61 27.08 20.64
C ARG A 113 -0.82 27.29 22.14
N GLU A 114 -1.07 26.25 22.92
CA GLU A 114 -1.41 26.42 24.34
C GLU A 114 -0.20 26.30 25.28
N ASP A 115 0.90 25.66 24.84
CA ASP A 115 2.12 25.54 25.66
C ASP A 115 3.04 26.79 25.63
N SER A 116 2.68 27.83 24.85
CA SER A 116 3.48 29.06 24.75
C SER A 116 3.02 30.21 25.65
N GLN A 117 2.00 30.02 26.49
CA GLN A 117 1.49 31.07 27.40
C GLN A 117 1.70 30.80 28.90
N LEU A 118 2.44 29.75 29.29
CA LEU A 118 2.74 29.47 30.71
C LEU A 118 4.17 29.89 31.13
N GLY A 119 4.84 30.74 30.34
CA GLY A 119 6.22 31.17 30.58
C GLY A 119 6.41 32.62 31.06
N GLU A 120 5.35 33.40 31.22
CA GLU A 120 5.43 34.79 31.71
C GLU A 120 4.47 34.98 32.88
N GLU A 121 4.84 34.49 34.06
CA GLU A 121 4.44 35.04 35.36
C GLU A 121 5.25 34.36 36.46
N THR A 122 6.44 34.90 36.74
CA THR A 122 7.02 35.11 38.09
C THR A 122 8.34 35.86 37.99
#